data_AF-A0A840FYU6-F1
#
_entry.id   AF-A0A840FYU6-F1
#
_cell.length_a   1.000
_cell.length_b   1.000
_cell.length_c   1.000
_cell.angle_alpha   90.00
_cell.angle_beta   90.00
_cell.angle_gamma   90.00
#
_symmetry.space_group_name_H-M   'P 1'
#
loop_
_entity.id
_entity.type
_entity.pdbx_description
1 polymer ?
#
loop_
_entity_poly.entity_id
_entity_poly.type
_entity_poly.pdbx_seq_one_letter_code
_entity_poly.pdbx_strand_id
1 'polypeptide(L)'
;MQLEHSISRKEAFSRIGLRAATAMAFVLSSAPMLAIGQESGVKWSQDPATGCRFVVPALLGTAPTYWTGTCSAGKAAGLGMLRTRVGAIAGHAFYGELREGIPVIGTVDLDGGFQVGRFVNGDIGTRDTEWQERHDGFETALRAARAVSAHYAGQKNAASARHYSTVAKKLETQLEGD
;
A
#
# COMPACT_ATOMS: atom_id res chain seq x y z
N MET A 1 -14.11 70.74 -1.15
CA MET A 1 -14.02 71.69 -2.27
C MET A 1 -12.88 71.22 -3.17
N GLN A 2 -13.16 70.87 -4.42
CA GLN A 2 -12.20 70.63 -5.53
C GLN A 2 -11.15 69.51 -5.35
N LEU A 3 -10.55 68.97 -6.42
CA LEU A 3 -11.10 68.47 -7.70
C LEU A 3 -9.98 67.65 -8.39
N GLU A 4 -10.35 66.48 -8.90
CA GLU A 4 -9.80 65.71 -10.03
C GLU A 4 -8.36 65.86 -10.61
N HIS A 5 -7.85 64.68 -11.01
CA HIS A 5 -7.14 64.37 -12.27
C HIS A 5 -5.68 64.81 -12.49
N SER A 6 -4.84 63.82 -12.82
CA SER A 6 -4.22 63.80 -14.16
C SER A 6 -3.84 62.37 -14.62
N ILE A 7 -4.01 62.10 -15.92
CA ILE A 7 -3.72 60.84 -16.62
C ILE A 7 -2.74 61.13 -17.76
N SER A 8 -1.62 60.39 -17.86
CA SER A 8 -0.70 60.26 -19.03
C SER A 8 0.62 59.61 -18.56
N ARG A 9 1.46 58.89 -19.32
CA ARG A 9 1.66 58.59 -20.77
C ARG A 9 2.77 57.50 -20.89
N LYS A 10 3.10 56.81 -21.99
CA LYS A 10 2.59 56.61 -23.38
C LYS A 10 3.29 55.33 -23.95
N GLU A 11 3.04 54.98 -25.23
CA GLU A 11 3.84 54.05 -26.08
C GLU A 11 3.76 52.52 -25.79
N ALA A 12 3.72 51.63 -26.79
CA ALA A 12 3.44 51.81 -28.23
C ALA A 12 2.98 50.49 -28.88
N PHE A 13 2.13 50.62 -29.91
CA PHE A 13 1.85 49.56 -30.90
C PHE A 13 3.10 49.23 -31.73
N SER A 14 3.32 47.95 -32.07
CA SER A 14 4.16 47.59 -33.22
C SER A 14 3.52 46.51 -34.11
N ARG A 15 2.80 47.03 -35.11
CA ARG A 15 2.55 46.54 -36.48
C ARG A 15 2.94 45.09 -36.83
N ILE A 16 1.89 44.33 -37.20
CA ILE A 16 1.72 43.62 -38.47
C ILE A 16 3.00 43.33 -39.29
N GLY A 17 3.32 42.05 -39.43
CA GLY A 17 4.33 41.53 -40.37
C GLY A 17 3.86 40.23 -41.03
N LEU A 18 2.93 40.31 -41.99
CA LEU A 18 2.49 39.16 -42.77
C LEU A 18 3.60 38.76 -43.76
N ARG A 19 4.24 37.60 -43.55
CA ARG A 19 5.05 36.92 -44.57
C ARG A 19 4.71 35.44 -44.59
N ALA A 20 3.96 35.03 -45.62
CA ALA A 20 3.82 33.63 -45.97
C ALA A 20 5.17 33.11 -46.51
N ALA A 21 5.65 32.00 -45.95
CA ALA A 21 6.74 31.22 -46.51
C ALA A 21 6.39 29.74 -46.31
N THR A 22 5.93 29.11 -47.39
CA THR A 22 5.56 27.69 -47.41
C THR A 22 6.83 26.84 -47.29
N ALA A 23 6.97 26.09 -46.20
CA ALA A 23 8.01 25.08 -46.04
C ALA A 23 7.36 23.73 -45.75
N MET A 24 7.64 22.73 -46.60
CA MET A 24 7.22 21.35 -46.36
C MET A 24 7.97 20.81 -45.12
N ALA A 25 7.28 20.74 -43.99
CA ALA A 25 7.76 19.99 -42.83
C ALA A 25 7.37 18.51 -43.01
N PHE A 26 8.37 17.63 -43.00
CA PHE A 26 8.16 16.19 -42.85
C PHE A 26 7.33 15.95 -41.59
N VAL A 27 6.12 15.40 -41.74
CA VAL A 27 5.38 14.83 -40.61
C VAL A 27 6.07 13.52 -40.27
N LEU A 28 7.09 13.59 -39.40
CA LEU A 28 7.54 12.38 -38.71
C LEU A 28 6.35 11.90 -37.87
N SER A 29 5.80 10.75 -38.25
CA SER A 29 4.82 10.03 -37.45
C SER A 29 5.47 9.65 -36.12
N SER A 30 5.31 10.53 -35.12
CA SER A 30 5.58 10.26 -33.72
C SER A 30 4.58 9.23 -33.23
N ALA A 31 4.80 7.97 -33.61
CA ALA A 31 4.12 6.85 -32.98
C ALA A 31 4.39 6.99 -31.47
N PRO A 32 3.35 7.13 -30.63
CA PRO A 32 3.56 7.05 -29.20
C PRO A 32 4.09 5.64 -28.95
N MET A 33 5.38 5.54 -28.58
CA MET A 33 5.85 4.36 -27.88
C MET A 33 5.01 4.30 -26.61
N LEU A 34 3.97 3.47 -26.66
CA LEU A 34 3.39 2.89 -25.47
C LEU A 34 4.54 2.15 -24.81
N ALA A 35 5.21 2.83 -23.90
CA ALA A 35 5.95 2.19 -22.85
C ALA A 35 4.91 1.34 -22.12
N ILE A 36 4.85 0.06 -22.51
CA ILE A 36 4.33 -1.00 -21.67
C ILE A 36 5.31 -1.01 -20.50
N GLY A 37 5.08 -0.09 -19.56
CA GLY A 37 5.58 -0.27 -18.22
C GLY A 37 5.04 -1.63 -17.81
N GLN A 38 5.94 -2.58 -17.60
CA GLN A 38 5.57 -3.81 -16.93
C GLN A 38 4.87 -3.39 -15.65
N GLU A 39 3.55 -3.54 -15.60
CA GLU A 39 2.82 -3.51 -14.34
C GLU A 39 3.40 -4.66 -13.54
N SER A 40 4.38 -4.32 -12.69
CA SER A 40 4.85 -5.19 -11.64
C SER A 40 3.61 -5.73 -10.94
N GLY A 41 3.44 -7.06 -10.87
CA GLY A 41 2.19 -7.76 -10.54
C GLY A 41 1.67 -7.57 -9.10
N VAL A 42 2.01 -6.45 -8.46
CA VAL A 42 1.58 -5.99 -7.15
C VAL A 42 0.25 -5.28 -7.24
N LYS A 43 -0.82 -5.96 -6.84
CA LYS A 43 -2.17 -5.39 -6.79
C LYS A 43 -2.29 -4.38 -5.66
N TRP A 44 -2.32 -3.10 -6.01
CA TRP A 44 -2.70 -2.03 -5.07
C TRP A 44 -4.18 -2.11 -4.70
N SER A 45 -4.47 -1.75 -3.45
CA SER A 45 -5.81 -1.60 -2.90
C SER A 45 -5.80 -0.48 -1.84
N GLN A 46 -6.95 -0.27 -1.22
CA GLN A 46 -7.12 0.64 -0.11
C GLN A 46 -8.15 0.10 0.88
N ASP A 47 -7.95 0.41 2.16
CA ASP A 47 -8.89 0.11 3.22
C ASP A 47 -10.26 0.78 2.93
N PRO A 48 -11.38 0.04 2.84
CA PRO A 48 -12.69 0.62 2.54
C PRO A 48 -13.23 1.60 3.57
N ALA A 49 -12.75 1.56 4.82
CA ALA A 49 -13.22 2.40 5.92
C ALA A 49 -12.32 3.64 6.15
N THR A 50 -11.02 3.54 5.87
CA THR A 50 -10.03 4.62 6.15
C THR A 50 -9.37 5.21 4.91
N GLY A 51 -9.49 4.57 3.74
CA GLY A 51 -8.79 4.96 2.51
C GLY A 51 -7.27 4.69 2.54
N CYS A 52 -6.75 4.05 3.58
CA CYS A 52 -5.32 3.75 3.69
C CYS A 52 -4.86 2.79 2.59
N ARG A 53 -3.82 3.16 1.82
CA ARG A 53 -3.38 2.41 0.64
C ARG A 53 -2.30 1.37 0.95
N PHE A 54 -2.39 0.22 0.28
CA PHE A 54 -1.41 -0.87 0.41
C PHE A 54 -1.43 -1.80 -0.82
N VAL A 55 -0.42 -2.64 -0.93
CA VAL A 55 -0.39 -3.81 -1.82
C VAL A 55 -0.94 -5.02 -1.07
N VAL A 56 -1.80 -5.80 -1.73
CA VAL A 56 -2.42 -7.02 -1.17
C VAL A 56 -1.62 -8.24 -1.65
N PRO A 57 -1.04 -9.07 -0.74
CA PRO A 57 -0.48 -10.37 -1.09
C PRO A 57 -1.51 -11.26 -1.81
N ALA A 58 -1.11 -11.92 -2.89
CA ALA A 58 -2.05 -12.70 -3.71
C ALA A 58 -2.75 -13.83 -2.94
N LEU A 59 -2.13 -14.41 -1.90
CA LEU A 59 -2.75 -15.38 -0.97
C LEU A 59 -3.97 -14.84 -0.19
N LEU A 60 -4.15 -13.52 -0.07
CA LEU A 60 -5.37 -12.93 0.47
C LEU A 60 -6.54 -12.91 -0.54
N GLY A 61 -6.26 -13.13 -1.82
CA GLY A 61 -7.26 -13.21 -2.88
C GLY A 61 -7.85 -11.86 -3.28
N THR A 62 -9.17 -11.83 -3.53
CA THR A 62 -9.85 -10.69 -4.16
C THR A 62 -10.85 -9.95 -3.26
N ALA A 63 -11.10 -10.45 -2.05
CA ALA A 63 -12.05 -9.87 -1.12
C ALA A 63 -11.59 -8.49 -0.58
N PRO A 64 -12.53 -7.60 -0.18
CA PRO A 64 -12.20 -6.33 0.47
C PRO A 64 -11.26 -6.52 1.66
N THR A 65 -10.12 -5.82 1.62
CA THR A 65 -9.04 -5.95 2.61
C THR A 65 -8.98 -4.70 3.47
N TYR A 66 -8.77 -4.87 4.77
CA TYR A 66 -8.73 -3.80 5.77
C TYR A 66 -7.36 -3.79 6.45
N TRP A 67 -6.83 -2.61 6.75
CA TRP A 67 -5.55 -2.43 7.42
C TRP A 67 -5.75 -2.10 8.90
N THR A 68 -5.01 -2.77 9.77
CA THR A 68 -4.91 -2.45 11.19
C THR A 68 -3.45 -2.23 11.56
N GLY A 69 -3.05 -0.96 11.63
CA GLY A 69 -1.69 -0.51 11.89
C GLY A 69 -1.58 1.00 11.64
N THR A 70 -0.36 1.53 11.54
CA THR A 70 -0.14 2.95 11.24
C THR A 70 -0.47 3.24 9.77
N CYS A 71 -1.12 4.36 9.50
CA CYS A 71 -1.27 4.89 8.14
C CYS A 71 -0.58 6.26 8.04
N SER A 72 0.54 6.31 7.33
CA SER A 72 1.37 7.51 7.17
C SER A 72 1.37 7.95 5.71
N ALA A 73 1.21 9.25 5.44
CA ALA A 73 1.11 9.81 4.09
C ALA A 73 0.08 9.07 3.17
N GLY A 74 -1.01 8.57 3.77
CA GLY A 74 -2.06 7.82 3.06
C GLY A 74 -1.71 6.37 2.72
N LYS A 75 -0.60 5.82 3.24
CA LYS A 75 -0.18 4.42 3.02
C LYS A 75 0.03 3.68 4.33
N ALA A 76 -0.19 2.38 4.31
CA ALA A 76 0.08 1.50 5.45
C ALA A 76 1.59 1.42 5.75
N ALA A 77 1.96 1.52 7.02
CA ALA A 77 3.36 1.54 7.45
C ALA A 77 3.57 0.87 8.82
N GLY A 78 4.75 0.28 9.00
CA GLY A 78 5.15 -0.42 10.22
C GLY A 78 4.45 -1.77 10.40
N LEU A 79 4.44 -2.24 11.65
CA LEU A 79 3.80 -3.49 12.04
C LEU A 79 2.27 -3.36 12.01
N GLY A 80 1.60 -4.38 11.47
CA GLY A 80 0.14 -4.44 11.47
C GLY A 80 -0.42 -5.67 10.77
N MET A 81 -1.72 -5.61 10.46
CA MET A 81 -2.45 -6.69 9.80
C MET A 81 -3.24 -6.17 8.60
N LEU A 82 -3.13 -6.87 7.48
CA LEU A 82 -4.13 -6.82 6.40
C LEU A 82 -5.10 -7.99 6.59
N ARG A 83 -6.41 -7.73 6.65
CA ARG A 83 -7.40 -8.81 6.75
C ARG A 83 -8.56 -8.65 5.78
N THR A 84 -8.92 -9.73 5.11
CA THR A 84 -10.08 -9.74 4.23
C THR A 84 -11.39 -9.87 5.00
N ARG A 85 -12.46 -9.24 4.49
CA ARG A 85 -13.83 -9.45 4.97
C ARG A 85 -14.83 -9.48 3.82
N VAL A 86 -15.85 -10.32 3.97
CA VAL A 86 -17.07 -10.31 3.15
C VAL A 86 -18.24 -10.11 4.10
N GLY A 87 -18.76 -8.88 4.16
CA GLY A 87 -19.71 -8.47 5.19
C GLY A 87 -19.11 -8.63 6.60
N ALA A 88 -19.81 -9.36 7.47
CA ALA A 88 -19.34 -9.65 8.83
C ALA A 88 -18.25 -10.75 8.90
N ILE A 89 -18.13 -11.59 7.85
CA ILE A 89 -17.24 -12.75 7.83
C ILE A 89 -15.81 -12.29 7.57
N ALA A 90 -14.87 -12.69 8.42
CA ALA A 90 -13.45 -12.40 8.26
C ALA A 90 -12.74 -13.60 7.60
N GLY A 91 -11.97 -13.35 6.54
CA GLY A 91 -11.19 -14.35 5.83
C GLY A 91 -9.72 -14.37 6.28
N HIS A 92 -8.83 -14.74 5.35
CA HIS A 92 -7.37 -14.77 5.52
C HIS A 92 -6.81 -13.43 6.02
N ALA A 93 -5.68 -13.50 6.73
CA ALA A 93 -5.01 -12.32 7.26
C ALA A 93 -3.50 -12.39 7.05
N PHE A 94 -2.89 -11.30 6.59
CA PHE A 94 -1.44 -11.11 6.68
C PHE A 94 -1.10 -10.39 7.99
N TYR A 95 -0.08 -10.85 8.70
CA TYR A 95 0.52 -10.20 9.86
C TYR A 95 2.00 -9.96 9.58
N GLY A 96 2.47 -8.73 9.70
CA GLY A 96 3.88 -8.41 9.49
C GLY A 96 4.15 -6.91 9.34
N GLU A 97 5.25 -6.58 8.65
CA GLU A 97 5.65 -5.19 8.38
C GLU A 97 5.24 -4.76 6.96
N LEU A 98 4.65 -3.56 6.86
CA LEU A 98 4.50 -2.82 5.60
C LEU A 98 5.39 -1.58 5.61
N ARG A 99 5.96 -1.25 4.44
CA ARG A 99 6.71 -0.01 4.22
C ARG A 99 6.22 0.67 2.94
N GLU A 100 5.82 1.94 3.04
CA GLU A 100 5.19 2.67 1.93
C GLU A 100 4.00 1.92 1.30
N GLY A 101 3.21 1.21 2.12
CA GLY A 101 2.08 0.39 1.68
C GLY A 101 2.45 -1.00 1.13
N ILE A 102 3.73 -1.32 0.96
CA ILE A 102 4.18 -2.59 0.39
C ILE A 102 4.58 -3.53 1.54
N PRO A 103 4.07 -4.78 1.61
CA PRO A 103 4.54 -5.76 2.58
C PRO A 103 6.05 -6.02 2.42
N VAL A 104 6.74 -6.24 3.54
CA VAL A 104 8.20 -6.49 3.57
C VAL A 104 8.48 -7.96 3.91
N ILE A 105 7.98 -8.39 5.07
CA ILE A 105 8.12 -9.73 5.63
C ILE A 105 7.00 -10.00 6.63
N GLY A 106 6.59 -11.26 6.77
CA GLY A 106 5.58 -11.67 7.74
C GLY A 106 4.96 -13.03 7.41
N THR A 107 3.73 -13.24 7.85
CA THR A 107 2.96 -14.48 7.63
C THR A 107 1.58 -14.18 7.06
N VAL A 108 1.08 -15.05 6.18
CA VAL A 108 -0.35 -15.15 5.85
C VAL A 108 -0.97 -16.33 6.61
N ASP A 109 -1.97 -16.02 7.43
CA ASP A 109 -2.86 -16.95 8.14
C ASP A 109 -3.94 -17.45 7.17
N LEU A 110 -3.83 -18.74 6.82
CA LEU A 110 -4.71 -19.49 5.92
C LEU A 110 -5.41 -20.60 6.72
N ASP A 111 -6.53 -21.11 6.22
CA ASP A 111 -7.30 -22.16 6.93
C ASP A 111 -6.50 -23.44 7.23
N GLY A 112 -5.40 -23.69 6.50
CA GLY A 112 -4.48 -24.82 6.69
C GLY A 112 -3.18 -24.52 7.46
N GLY A 113 -2.94 -23.28 7.91
CA GLY A 113 -1.69 -22.88 8.58
C GLY A 113 -1.12 -21.55 8.08
N PHE A 114 0.17 -21.30 8.38
CA PHE A 114 0.85 -20.06 8.01
C PHE A 114 1.76 -20.23 6.79
N GLN A 115 1.58 -19.40 5.76
CA GLN A 115 2.64 -19.14 4.78
C GLN A 115 3.54 -18.03 5.33
N VAL A 116 4.85 -18.19 5.32
CA VAL A 116 5.82 -17.27 5.93
C VAL A 116 6.93 -16.90 4.95
N GLY A 117 7.45 -15.68 5.07
CA GLY A 117 8.66 -15.23 4.37
C GLY A 117 8.60 -13.78 3.93
N ARG A 118 9.51 -13.38 3.05
CA ARG A 118 9.52 -12.04 2.47
C ARG A 118 8.48 -11.88 1.35
N PHE A 119 8.10 -10.64 1.11
CA PHE A 119 7.25 -10.27 -0.02
C PHE A 119 8.07 -10.25 -1.32
N VAL A 120 7.74 -11.14 -2.25
CA VAL A 120 8.42 -11.30 -3.54
C VAL A 120 7.38 -11.53 -4.64
N ASN A 121 7.50 -10.77 -5.74
CA ASN A 121 6.66 -10.90 -6.93
C ASN A 121 5.14 -10.85 -6.69
N GLY A 122 4.69 -10.09 -5.67
CA GLY A 122 3.27 -9.87 -5.39
C GLY A 122 2.70 -10.68 -4.23
N ASP A 123 3.49 -11.53 -3.58
CA ASP A 123 2.99 -12.40 -2.51
C ASP A 123 4.06 -12.80 -1.47
N ILE A 124 3.66 -13.47 -0.40
CA ILE A 124 4.51 -13.85 0.74
C ILE A 124 5.02 -15.28 0.58
N GLY A 125 6.34 -15.49 0.77
CA GLY A 125 6.93 -16.83 0.88
C GLY A 125 6.81 -17.67 -0.40
N THR A 126 6.86 -17.04 -1.58
CA THR A 126 6.68 -17.68 -2.90
C THR A 126 7.86 -18.51 -3.39
N ARG A 127 8.90 -18.66 -2.55
CA ARG A 127 10.12 -19.41 -2.83
C ARG A 127 10.54 -20.17 -1.59
N ASP A 128 11.48 -21.11 -1.77
CA ASP A 128 12.17 -21.72 -0.65
C ASP A 128 12.75 -20.63 0.27
N THR A 129 12.36 -20.76 1.53
CA THR A 129 12.61 -19.78 2.58
C THR A 129 13.57 -20.43 3.56
N GLU A 130 14.81 -19.94 3.50
CA GLU A 130 15.90 -20.27 4.42
C GLU A 130 15.44 -20.16 5.88
N TRP A 131 16.04 -20.97 6.76
CA TRP A 131 15.63 -21.04 8.16
C TRP A 131 15.62 -19.67 8.85
N GLN A 132 16.63 -18.83 8.61
CA GLN A 132 16.68 -17.46 9.17
C GLN A 132 15.51 -16.59 8.68
N GLU A 133 15.16 -16.65 7.39
CA GLU A 133 14.06 -15.84 6.84
C GLU A 133 12.69 -16.32 7.33
N ARG A 134 12.57 -17.62 7.61
CA ARG A 134 11.38 -18.23 8.23
C ARG A 134 11.22 -17.72 9.66
N HIS A 135 12.30 -17.77 10.44
CA HIS A 135 12.35 -17.25 11.80
C HIS A 135 12.02 -15.76 11.85
N ASP A 136 12.69 -14.92 11.06
CA ASP A 136 12.46 -13.47 10.96
C ASP A 136 11.01 -13.15 10.55
N GLY A 137 10.42 -13.96 9.67
CA GLY A 137 9.03 -13.82 9.23
C GLY A 137 8.02 -14.13 10.34
N PHE A 138 8.20 -15.22 11.08
CA PHE A 138 7.38 -15.54 12.24
C PHE A 138 7.58 -14.55 13.39
N GLU A 139 8.81 -14.10 13.67
CA GLU A 139 9.11 -13.11 14.71
C GLU A 139 8.45 -11.75 14.37
N THR A 140 8.51 -11.33 13.11
CA THR A 140 7.84 -10.11 12.64
C THR A 140 6.31 -10.22 12.69
N ALA A 141 5.75 -11.37 12.30
CA ALA A 141 4.31 -11.63 12.43
C ALA A 141 3.85 -11.65 13.89
N LEU A 142 4.63 -12.25 14.80
CA LEU A 142 4.38 -12.27 16.25
C LEU A 142 4.32 -10.84 16.82
N ARG A 143 5.29 -9.99 16.48
CA ARG A 143 5.30 -8.57 16.87
C ARG A 143 4.08 -7.83 16.29
N ALA A 144 3.70 -8.10 15.04
CA ALA A 144 2.54 -7.50 14.41
C ALA A 144 1.21 -7.94 15.06
N ALA A 145 1.01 -9.22 15.34
CA ALA A 145 -0.18 -9.72 16.04
C ALA A 145 -0.31 -9.13 17.45
N ARG A 146 0.81 -8.97 18.17
CA ARG A 146 0.87 -8.25 19.47
C ARG A 146 0.47 -6.78 19.33
N ALA A 147 0.96 -6.07 18.31
CA ALA A 147 0.58 -4.69 18.04
C ALA A 147 -0.91 -4.53 17.71
N VAL A 148 -1.48 -5.43 16.91
CA VAL A 148 -2.91 -5.47 16.57
C VAL A 148 -3.79 -5.79 17.78
N SER A 149 -3.35 -6.71 18.64
CA SER A 149 -3.99 -6.97 19.93
C SER A 149 -4.04 -5.72 20.81
N ALA A 150 -2.91 -5.01 20.93
CA ALA A 150 -2.82 -3.75 21.70
C ALA A 150 -3.69 -2.64 21.10
N HIS A 151 -3.76 -2.53 19.77
CA HIS A 151 -4.63 -1.58 19.07
C HIS A 151 -6.11 -1.78 19.45
N TYR A 152 -6.62 -3.01 19.38
CA TYR A 152 -8.01 -3.30 19.79
C TYR A 152 -8.24 -3.14 21.30
N ALA A 153 -7.23 -3.40 22.14
CA ALA A 153 -7.32 -3.10 23.57
C ALA A 153 -7.46 -1.59 23.83
N GLY A 154 -6.72 -0.75 23.10
CA GLY A 154 -6.84 0.71 23.14
C GLY A 154 -8.23 1.21 22.71
N GLN A 155 -8.87 0.53 21.76
CA GLN A 155 -10.27 0.77 21.36
C GLN A 155 -11.31 0.21 22.36
N LYS A 156 -10.88 -0.36 23.50
CA LYS A 156 -11.74 -1.06 24.48
C LYS A 156 -12.46 -2.31 23.92
N ASN A 157 -12.02 -2.83 22.76
CA ASN A 157 -12.55 -4.04 22.16
C ASN A 157 -11.80 -5.28 22.70
N ALA A 158 -12.22 -5.72 23.89
CA ALA A 158 -11.62 -6.85 24.59
C ALA A 158 -11.73 -8.18 23.82
N ALA A 159 -12.77 -8.37 23.01
CA ALA A 159 -12.97 -9.60 22.22
C ALA A 159 -11.91 -9.72 21.11
N SER A 160 -11.73 -8.66 20.31
CA SER A 160 -10.70 -8.64 19.26
C SER A 160 -9.29 -8.63 19.85
N ALA A 161 -9.05 -7.91 20.95
CA ALA A 161 -7.76 -7.96 21.64
C ALA A 161 -7.37 -9.39 22.06
N ARG A 162 -8.30 -10.13 22.70
CA ARG A 162 -8.08 -11.55 23.07
C ARG A 162 -7.85 -12.43 21.84
N HIS A 163 -8.62 -12.24 20.77
CA HIS A 163 -8.45 -13.00 19.52
C HIS A 163 -7.03 -12.86 18.96
N TYR A 164 -6.52 -11.64 18.79
CA TYR A 164 -5.18 -11.42 18.24
C TYR A 164 -4.05 -11.76 19.22
N SER A 165 -4.30 -11.72 20.54
CA SER A 165 -3.40 -12.30 21.54
C SER A 165 -3.26 -13.83 21.38
N THR A 166 -4.36 -14.54 21.07
CA THR A 166 -4.31 -15.98 20.74
C THR A 166 -3.59 -16.25 19.42
N VAL A 167 -3.75 -15.39 18.39
CA VAL A 167 -2.95 -15.49 17.15
C VAL A 167 -1.47 -15.32 17.45
N ALA A 168 -1.09 -14.33 18.26
CA ALA A 168 0.30 -14.15 18.68
C ALA A 168 0.87 -15.42 19.34
N LYS A 169 0.13 -16.07 20.25
CA LYS A 169 0.58 -17.34 20.86
C LYS A 169 0.79 -18.46 19.84
N LYS A 170 -0.06 -18.58 18.81
CA LYS A 170 0.14 -19.57 17.74
C LYS A 170 1.44 -19.34 16.97
N LEU A 171 1.76 -18.08 16.68
CA LEU A 171 2.99 -17.68 16.00
C LEU A 171 4.23 -17.89 16.88
N GLU A 172 4.11 -17.66 18.18
CA GLU A 172 5.14 -17.96 19.18
C GLU A 172 5.50 -19.45 19.19
N THR A 173 4.51 -20.35 19.18
CA THR A 173 4.74 -21.80 19.05
C THR A 173 5.41 -22.22 17.73
N GLN A 174 5.36 -21.41 16.66
CA GLN A 174 6.14 -21.68 15.44
C GLN A 174 7.64 -21.42 15.65
N LEU A 175 8.01 -20.49 16.53
CA LEU A 175 9.41 -20.17 16.85
C LEU A 175 10.01 -21.14 17.89
N GLU A 176 9.17 -21.85 18.66
CA GLU A 176 9.56 -22.86 19.65
C GLU A 176 9.71 -24.27 19.05
N GLY A 177 9.19 -24.49 17.84
CA GLY A 177 9.16 -25.80 17.16
C GLY A 177 10.24 -26.01 16.09
N ASP A 178 11.13 -25.03 15.92
CA ASP A 178 12.30 -25.04 15.04
C ASP A 178 13.59 -25.45 15.79
#